data_AF-A0A2V9CE58-F1
#
_entry.id   AF-A0A2V9CE58-F1
#
_cell.length_a   1.000
_cell.length_b   1.000
_cell.length_c   1.000
_cell.angle_alpha   90.00
_cell.angle_beta   90.00
_cell.angle_gamma   90.00
#
_symmetry.space_group_name_H-M   'P 1'
#
loop_
_entity.id
_entity.type
_entity.pdbx_description
1 polymer ?
#
loop_
_entity_poly.entity_id
_entity_poly.type
_entity_poly.pdbx_seq_one_letter_code
_entity_poly.pdbx_strand_id
1 'polypeptide(L)'
;MPPSPMPGQTGVAERAPIPGVKNLVAVASGKGGVGKTTVAVNLAVALNRMGASVGLLDADVYGPNVPLMLNTSEQPQAIDERRILPVEA
;
A
#
# COMPACT_ATOMS: atom_id res chain seq x y z
N MET A 1 -40.44 -14.77 2.27
CA MET A 1 -39.49 -14.45 1.19
C MET A 1 -38.43 -13.54 1.75
N PRO A 2 -37.12 -13.83 1.58
CA PRO A 2 -36.09 -12.83 1.86
C PRO A 2 -36.27 -11.64 0.90
N PRO A 3 -35.94 -10.42 1.34
CA PRO A 3 -36.05 -9.23 0.50
C PRO A 3 -35.13 -9.33 -0.72
N SER A 4 -35.61 -8.91 -1.88
CA SER A 4 -34.84 -8.86 -3.12
C SER A 4 -33.67 -7.88 -2.99
N PRO A 5 -32.46 -8.20 -3.49
CA PRO A 5 -31.33 -7.28 -3.45
C PRO A 5 -31.61 -6.04 -4.30
N MET A 6 -31.34 -4.86 -3.74
CA MET A 6 -31.55 -3.58 -4.42
C MET A 6 -30.49 -3.37 -5.52
N PRO A 7 -30.86 -2.95 -6.74
CA PRO A 7 -29.90 -2.57 -7.77
C PRO A 7 -29.24 -1.25 -7.38
N GLY A 8 -27.94 -1.25 -7.10
CA GLY A 8 -27.18 -0.03 -6.81
C GLY A 8 -26.13 -0.12 -5.69
N GLN A 9 -26.06 -1.23 -4.96
CA GLN A 9 -24.85 -1.54 -4.18
C GLN A 9 -23.85 -2.20 -5.11
N THR A 10 -23.09 -1.39 -5.85
CA THR A 10 -21.83 -1.84 -6.43
C THR A 10 -20.96 -2.25 -5.25
N GLY A 11 -20.94 -3.55 -4.95
CA GLY A 11 -20.21 -4.10 -3.82
C GLY A 11 -18.79 -3.60 -3.92
N VAL A 12 -18.35 -2.85 -2.90
CA VAL A 12 -16.92 -2.85 -2.59
C VAL A 12 -16.65 -4.31 -2.29
N ALA A 13 -16.11 -5.04 -3.27
CA ALA A 13 -15.78 -6.44 -3.13
C ALA A 13 -15.11 -6.60 -1.77
N GLU A 14 -15.70 -7.42 -0.91
CA GLU A 14 -15.25 -7.60 0.47
C GLU A 14 -13.77 -7.98 0.39
N ARG A 15 -12.90 -7.02 0.67
CA ARG A 15 -11.46 -7.19 0.47
C ARG A 15 -11.03 -8.20 1.51
N ALA A 16 -10.59 -9.38 1.07
CA ALA A 16 -10.02 -10.36 1.96
C ALA A 16 -8.93 -9.68 2.82
N PRO A 17 -9.02 -9.78 4.16
CA PRO A 17 -8.06 -9.13 5.04
C PRO A 17 -6.67 -9.73 4.81
N ILE A 18 -5.65 -8.88 4.78
CA ILE A 18 -4.26 -9.33 4.71
C ILE A 18 -3.87 -9.84 6.11
N PRO A 19 -3.49 -11.12 6.28
CA PRO A 19 -3.10 -11.65 7.59
C PRO A 19 -2.01 -10.80 8.25
N GLY A 20 -2.20 -10.46 9.53
CA GLY A 20 -1.25 -9.64 10.29
C GLY A 20 -1.34 -8.13 10.07
N VAL A 21 -2.12 -7.65 9.09
CA VAL A 21 -2.29 -6.22 8.81
C VAL A 21 -3.57 -5.71 9.47
N LYS A 22 -3.41 -4.82 10.47
CA LYS A 22 -4.55 -4.22 11.19
C LYS A 22 -5.29 -3.15 10.37
N ASN A 23 -4.54 -2.38 9.57
CA ASN A 23 -5.06 -1.25 8.80
C ASN A 23 -4.43 -1.25 7.41
N LEU A 24 -5.26 -1.06 6.38
CA LEU A 24 -4.81 -0.92 4.99
C LEU A 24 -5.18 0.48 4.47
N VAL A 25 -4.17 1.29 4.15
CA VAL A 25 -4.35 2.66 3.65
C VAL A 25 -3.92 2.71 2.18
N ALA A 26 -4.87 3.04 1.29
CA ALA A 26 -4.58 3.23 -0.13
C ALA A 26 -4.33 4.72 -0.42
N VAL A 27 -3.18 5.04 -1.00
CA VAL A 27 -2.83 6.40 -1.45
C VAL A 27 -2.86 6.43 -2.98
N ALA A 28 -3.76 7.21 -3.56
CA ALA A 28 -3.97 7.28 -5.01
C ALA A 28 -4.10 8.72 -5.51
N SER A 29 -3.87 8.95 -6.81
CA SER A 29 -4.01 10.25 -7.46
C SER A 29 -4.57 10.11 -8.87
N GLY A 30 -5.43 11.04 -9.29
CA GLY A 30 -6.01 11.03 -10.64
C GLY A 30 -5.11 11.60 -11.74
N LYS A 31 -3.93 12.14 -11.39
CA LYS A 31 -2.97 12.76 -12.31
C LYS A 31 -1.53 12.49 -11.85
N GLY A 32 -0.58 12.47 -12.78
CA GLY A 32 0.85 12.39 -12.48
C GLY A 32 1.38 13.69 -11.85
N GLY A 33 2.47 13.58 -11.07
CA GLY A 33 3.18 14.75 -10.52
C GLY A 33 2.53 15.45 -9.33
N VAL A 34 1.41 14.98 -8.79
CA VAL A 34 0.72 15.62 -7.66
C VAL A 34 1.34 15.34 -6.28
N GLY A 35 2.47 14.62 -6.23
CA GLY A 35 3.14 14.29 -4.96
C GLY A 35 2.59 13.05 -4.23
N LYS A 36 1.86 12.15 -4.91
CA LYS A 36 1.33 10.90 -4.33
C LYS A 36 2.40 10.11 -3.54
N THR A 37 3.54 9.85 -4.17
CA THR A 37 4.63 9.07 -3.54
C THR A 37 5.24 9.82 -2.36
N THR A 38 5.38 11.14 -2.46
CA THR A 38 5.84 11.98 -1.36
C THR A 38 4.94 11.86 -0.14
N VAL A 39 3.62 11.91 -0.33
CA VAL A 39 2.65 11.74 0.75
C VAL A 39 2.70 10.32 1.32
N ALA A 40 2.74 9.30 0.47
CA ALA A 40 2.78 7.90 0.91
C ALA A 40 4.02 7.59 1.79
N VAL A 41 5.21 8.01 1.34
CA VAL A 41 6.47 7.81 2.09
C VAL A 41 6.44 8.55 3.43
N ASN A 42 6.08 9.84 3.43
CA ASN A 42 6.08 10.61 4.68
C ASN A 42 5.00 10.13 5.66
N LEU A 43 3.85 9.65 5.18
CA LEU A 43 2.84 9.03 6.02
C LEU A 43 3.39 7.76 6.67
N ALA A 44 4.07 6.89 5.92
CA ALA A 44 4.68 5.69 6.46
C ALA A 44 5.74 6.00 7.53
N VAL A 45 6.63 6.95 7.26
CA VAL A 45 7.65 7.42 8.21
C VAL A 45 7.02 8.02 9.46
N ALA A 46 5.98 8.84 9.33
CA ALA A 46 5.30 9.44 10.47
C ALA A 46 4.64 8.37 11.36
N LEU A 47 3.94 7.40 10.77
CA LEU A 47 3.32 6.29 11.50
C LEU A 47 4.36 5.43 12.22
N ASN A 48 5.47 5.13 11.56
CA ASN A 48 6.58 4.40 12.17
C ASN A 48 7.17 5.16 13.37
N ARG A 49 7.40 6.48 13.23
CA ARG A 49 7.85 7.35 14.33
C ARG A 49 6.87 7.43 15.49
N MET A 50 5.59 7.20 15.24
CA MET A 50 4.55 7.10 16.29
C MET A 50 4.49 5.70 16.94
N GLY A 51 5.38 4.78 16.57
CA GLY A 51 5.49 3.43 17.15
C GLY A 51 4.65 2.36 16.43
N ALA A 52 4.10 2.65 15.25
CA ALA A 52 3.40 1.64 14.46
C ALA A 52 4.39 0.76 13.69
N SER A 53 4.06 -0.53 13.55
CA SER A 53 4.67 -1.38 12.52
C SER A 53 4.05 -1.03 11.17
N VAL A 54 4.88 -0.66 10.20
CA VAL A 54 4.44 -0.11 8.91
C VAL A 54 5.15 -0.85 7.78
N GLY A 55 4.39 -1.31 6.80
CA GLY A 55 4.90 -1.71 5.50
C GLY A 55 4.45 -0.72 4.43
N LEU A 56 5.33 -0.40 3.49
CA LEU A 56 5.03 0.44 2.33
C LEU A 56 5.22 -0.37 1.06
N LEU A 57 4.15 -0.49 0.26
CA LEU A 57 4.16 -1.14 -1.04
C LEU A 57 3.94 -0.06 -2.12
N ASP A 58 4.90 0.10 -3.01
CA ASP A 58 4.73 0.93 -4.21
C ASP A 58 4.08 0.09 -5.31
N ALA A 59 2.88 0.48 -5.73
CA ALA A 59 2.16 -0.14 -6.84
C ALA A 59 2.22 0.72 -8.11
N ASP A 60 3.03 1.77 -8.13
CA ASP A 60 3.22 2.63 -9.29
C ASP A 60 4.25 2.03 -10.25
N VAL A 61 3.86 1.79 -11.50
CA VAL A 61 4.71 1.18 -12.54
C VAL A 61 5.63 2.22 -13.18
N TYR A 62 5.34 3.52 -13.03
CA TYR A 62 5.99 4.59 -13.79
C TYR A 62 7.31 5.13 -13.19
N GLY A 63 7.87 4.50 -12.15
CA GLY A 63 9.25 4.75 -11.73
C GLY A 63 9.58 4.35 -10.28
N PRO A 64 10.86 4.12 -9.94
CA PRO A 64 11.32 3.67 -8.62
C PRO A 64 11.32 4.80 -7.59
N ASN A 65 10.17 5.44 -7.39
CA ASN A 65 10.07 6.67 -6.60
C ASN A 65 10.28 6.39 -5.10
N VAL A 66 9.79 5.25 -4.59
CA VAL A 66 9.94 4.89 -3.16
C VAL A 66 11.40 4.57 -2.78
N PRO A 67 12.13 3.65 -3.45
CA PRO A 67 13.53 3.37 -3.11
C PRO A 67 14.41 4.62 -3.16
N LEU A 68 14.17 5.50 -4.15
CA LEU A 68 14.87 6.78 -4.27
C LEU A 68 14.60 7.70 -3.07
N MET A 69 13.35 7.85 -2.65
CA MET A 69 12.97 8.70 -1.52
C MET A 69 13.48 8.16 -0.18
N LEU A 70 13.59 6.83 -0.05
CA LEU A 70 14.14 6.17 1.14
C LEU A 70 15.67 6.02 1.09
N ASN A 71 16.32 6.52 0.02
CA ASN A 71 17.76 6.42 -0.20
C ASN A 71 18.30 4.99 -0.06
N THR A 72 17.57 4.01 -0.64
CA THR A 72 17.98 2.61 -0.68
C THR A 72 18.15 2.14 -2.12
N SER A 73 19.21 1.37 -2.35
CA SER A 73 19.46 0.63 -3.59
C SER A 73 19.18 -0.86 -3.45
N GLU A 74 18.76 -1.31 -2.27
CA GLU A 74 18.42 -2.70 -2.02
C GLU A 74 17.12 -3.06 -2.73
N GLN A 75 17.10 -4.25 -3.33
CA GLN A 75 15.89 -4.77 -3.96
C GLN A 75 15.23 -5.79 -3.03
N PRO A 76 13.89 -5.75 -2.91
CA PRO A 76 13.17 -6.73 -2.13
C PRO A 76 13.34 -8.12 -2.75
N GLN A 77 13.56 -9.13 -1.91
CA GLN A 77 13.80 -10.50 -2.36
C GLN A 77 12.50 -11.30 -2.34
N ALA A 78 12.22 -12.06 -3.39
CA ALA A 78 11.14 -13.04 -3.34
C ALA A 78 11.59 -14.23 -2.45
N ILE A 79 10.78 -14.54 -1.43
CA ILE A 79 10.99 -15.72 -0.59
C ILE A 79 10.40 -16.96 -1.28
N ASP A 80 9.25 -16.77 -1.93
CA ASP A 80 8.54 -17.77 -2.74
C ASP A 80 7.66 -17.06 -3.79
N GLU A 81 6.81 -17.79 -4.52
CA GLU A 81 5.92 -17.24 -5.56
C GLU A 81 4.90 -16.22 -5.03
N ARG A 82 4.67 -16.14 -3.71
CA ARG A 82 3.60 -15.34 -3.10
C ARG A 82 4.09 -14.35 -2.05
N ARG A 83 5.36 -14.42 -1.64
CA ARG A 83 5.90 -13.61 -0.54
C ARG A 83 7.19 -12.93 -0.94
N ILE A 84 7.27 -11.67 -0.55
CA ILE A 84 8.42 -10.80 -0.73
C ILE A 84 8.95 -10.43 0.66
N LEU A 85 10.25 -10.57 0.86
CA LEU A 85 10.95 -10.03 2.01
C LEU A 85 11.11 -8.52 1.79
N PRO A 86 10.52 -7.68 2.66
CA PRO A 86 10.64 -6.24 2.53
C PRO A 86 12.08 -5.78 2.77
N VAL A 87 12.44 -4.68 2.12
CA VAL A 87 13.68 -3.94 2.43
C VAL A 87 13.43 -3.13 3.69
N GLU A 88 14.38 -3.18 4.63
CA GLU A 88 14.36 -2.34 5.83
C GLU A 88 15.01 -0.99 5.52
N ALA A 89 14.37 0.11 5.94
CA ALA A 89 14.78 1.49 5.65
C ALA A 89 14.53 2.44 6.83
#